data_AF-D8E0P2-F1
#
_entry.id   AF-D8E0P2-F1
#
_cell.length_a   1.000
_cell.length_b   1.000
_cell.length_c   1.000
_cell.angle_alpha   90.00
_cell.angle_beta   90.00
_cell.angle_gamma   90.00
#
_symmetry.space_group_name_H-M   'P 1'
#
loop_
_entity.id
_entity.type
_entity.pdbx_description
1 polymer ?
#
loop_
_entity_poly.entity_id
_entity_poly.type
_entity_poly.pdbx_seq_one_letter_code
_entity_poly.pdbx_strand_id
1 'polypeptide(L)'
;MKKILYFLIVFVLIVVCAKGQNTENLNTLRDSLAKMVLWGTLRNDTTMLERALKLSDFLLSIDTTNIGKRHCYHHRSMIFFSLGHMDEAMANAEHAVLTLQANNPLRLIFMSAKYLREHNKDSAAYYIEKTIAVCDSSLNEEYNEDMAINKIKAIYLRDGEKKAKIYLSELLRTHPSPLLKLFDEDWDEWVRMNNEELKLMNIKILR
;
A
#
# COMPACT_ATOMS: atom_id res chain seq x y z
N MET A 1 -18.53 3.55 5.43
CA MET A 1 -18.24 3.80 3.99
C MET A 1 -16.77 4.16 3.75
N LYS A 2 -16.17 5.13 4.45
CA LYS A 2 -14.73 5.49 4.30
C LYS A 2 -13.73 4.32 4.45
N LYS A 3 -14.00 3.34 5.32
CA LYS A 3 -13.15 2.14 5.51
C LYS A 3 -13.32 1.07 4.42
N ILE A 4 -14.43 1.08 3.68
CA ILE A 4 -14.77 0.05 2.68
C ILE A 4 -13.99 0.30 1.38
N LEU A 5 -13.76 1.57 1.02
CA LEU A 5 -13.05 1.94 -0.20
C LEU A 5 -11.51 1.81 -0.07
N TYR A 6 -10.95 2.09 1.12
CA TYR A 6 -9.53 1.80 1.42
C TYR A 6 -9.21 0.29 1.28
N PHE A 7 -10.21 -0.56 1.56
CA PHE A 7 -10.11 -2.01 1.43
C PHE A 7 -10.00 -2.49 -0.02
N LEU A 8 -10.58 -1.75 -0.99
CA LEU A 8 -10.60 -2.13 -2.41
C LEU A 8 -9.26 -1.90 -3.11
N ILE A 9 -8.50 -0.86 -2.72
CA ILE A 9 -7.16 -0.57 -3.28
C ILE A 9 -6.10 -1.55 -2.75
N VAL A 10 -6.34 -2.15 -1.58
CA VAL A 10 -5.42 -3.10 -0.93
C VAL A 10 -5.57 -4.55 -1.43
N PHE A 11 -6.68 -4.89 -2.10
CA PHE A 11 -7.05 -6.28 -2.40
C PHE A 11 -6.38 -6.89 -3.65
N VAL A 12 -5.59 -6.14 -4.42
CA VAL A 12 -5.10 -6.58 -5.75
C VAL A 12 -3.86 -7.49 -5.71
N LEU A 13 -3.23 -7.75 -4.55
CA LEU A 13 -1.88 -8.35 -4.52
C LEU A 13 -1.75 -9.82 -4.09
N ILE A 14 -2.75 -10.68 -4.30
CA ILE A 14 -2.57 -12.12 -4.03
C ILE A 14 -3.11 -12.99 -5.16
N VAL A 15 -2.35 -13.10 -6.25
CA VAL A 15 -2.38 -14.28 -7.11
C VAL A 15 -0.96 -14.79 -7.27
N VAL A 16 -0.55 -15.73 -6.42
CA VAL A 16 0.45 -16.75 -6.80
C VAL A 16 0.03 -18.08 -6.20
N CYS A 17 -0.29 -19.01 -7.10
CA CYS A 17 -0.67 -20.38 -6.83
C CYS A 17 0.59 -21.22 -6.51
N ALA A 18 0.61 -21.95 -5.39
CA ALA A 18 1.62 -22.99 -5.13
C ALA A 18 1.05 -24.13 -4.27
N LYS A 19 0.97 -25.31 -4.88
CA LYS A 19 0.43 -26.58 -4.35
C LYS A 19 1.43 -27.28 -3.44
N GLY A 20 0.97 -27.75 -2.27
CA GLY A 20 1.65 -28.65 -1.36
C GLY A 20 0.80 -28.87 -0.11
N GLN A 21 0.65 -30.11 0.38
CA GLN A 21 -0.30 -30.41 1.47
C GLN A 21 -0.01 -29.70 2.82
N ASN A 22 1.14 -29.04 2.97
CA ASN A 22 1.44 -28.13 4.08
C ASN A 22 1.20 -26.63 3.75
N THR A 23 1.15 -26.27 2.46
CA THR A 23 0.81 -24.92 2.01
C THR A 23 -0.70 -24.67 2.08
N GLU A 24 -1.53 -25.70 1.97
CA GLU A 24 -2.99 -25.60 2.10
C GLU A 24 -3.41 -25.13 3.52
N ASN A 25 -2.77 -25.66 4.56
CA ASN A 25 -2.98 -25.22 5.94
C ASN A 25 -2.50 -23.78 6.17
N LEU A 26 -1.32 -23.42 5.66
CA LEU A 26 -0.79 -22.06 5.77
C LEU A 26 -1.67 -21.04 5.03
N ASN A 27 -2.13 -21.37 3.83
CA ASN A 27 -3.03 -20.51 3.06
C ASN A 27 -4.36 -20.33 3.78
N THR A 28 -4.92 -21.41 4.36
CA THR A 28 -6.15 -21.32 5.17
C THR A 28 -5.98 -20.40 6.37
N LEU A 29 -4.84 -20.46 7.06
CA LEU A 29 -4.54 -19.58 8.19
C LEU A 29 -4.36 -18.12 7.76
N ARG A 30 -3.67 -17.88 6.64
CA ARG A 30 -3.51 -16.54 6.05
C ARG A 30 -4.86 -15.96 5.63
N ASP A 31 -5.72 -16.75 4.98
CA ASP A 31 -7.08 -16.34 4.61
C ASP A 31 -7.94 -16.03 5.84
N SER A 32 -7.77 -16.81 6.91
CA SER A 32 -8.45 -16.57 8.18
C SER A 32 -8.00 -15.25 8.80
N LEU A 33 -6.68 -14.97 8.80
CA LEU A 33 -6.14 -13.67 9.22
C LEU A 33 -6.77 -12.53 8.41
N ALA A 34 -6.75 -12.62 7.08
CA ALA A 34 -7.31 -11.59 6.20
C ALA A 34 -8.80 -11.34 6.49
N LYS A 35 -9.61 -12.39 6.65
CA LYS A 35 -11.02 -12.30 7.01
C LYS A 35 -11.23 -11.63 8.36
N MET A 36 -10.44 -12.00 9.37
CA MET A 36 -10.56 -11.41 10.72
C MET A 36 -10.20 -9.92 10.70
N VAL A 37 -9.15 -9.51 9.98
CA VAL A 37 -8.80 -8.10 9.84
C VAL A 37 -9.90 -7.32 9.12
N LEU A 38 -10.44 -7.86 8.03
CA LEU A 38 -11.55 -7.26 7.28
C LEU A 38 -12.78 -7.06 8.16
N TRP A 39 -13.31 -8.13 8.75
CA TRP A 39 -14.52 -8.05 9.55
C TRP A 39 -14.32 -7.26 10.85
N GLY A 40 -13.15 -7.40 11.49
CA GLY A 40 -12.78 -6.63 12.67
C GLY A 40 -12.74 -5.14 12.37
N THR A 41 -12.12 -4.73 11.26
CA THR A 41 -12.04 -3.33 10.84
C THR A 41 -13.40 -2.75 10.46
N LEU A 42 -14.23 -3.51 9.72
CA LEU A 42 -15.54 -3.06 9.27
C LEU A 42 -16.54 -2.90 10.42
N ARG A 43 -16.47 -3.78 11.42
CA ARG A 43 -17.39 -3.78 12.57
C ARG A 43 -16.84 -3.01 13.77
N ASN A 44 -15.60 -2.50 13.69
CA ASN A 44 -14.84 -1.97 14.82
C ASN A 44 -14.78 -2.98 15.99
N ASP A 45 -14.66 -4.27 15.68
CA ASP A 45 -14.57 -5.35 16.66
C ASP A 45 -13.11 -5.51 17.09
N THR A 46 -12.74 -4.83 18.17
CA THR A 46 -11.37 -4.83 18.72
C THR A 46 -10.96 -6.22 19.20
N THR A 47 -11.89 -7.02 19.71
CA THR A 47 -11.60 -8.40 20.14
C THR A 47 -11.21 -9.28 18.95
N MET A 48 -11.89 -9.13 17.81
CA MET A 48 -11.53 -9.83 16.58
C MET A 48 -10.15 -9.39 16.06
N LEU A 49 -9.84 -8.09 16.15
CA LEU A 49 -8.53 -7.55 15.77
C LEU A 49 -7.40 -8.06 16.68
N GLU A 50 -7.62 -8.17 18.00
CA GLU A 50 -6.67 -8.78 18.93
C GLU A 50 -6.43 -10.26 18.66
N ARG A 51 -7.49 -11.01 18.33
CA ARG A 51 -7.35 -12.42 17.91
C ARG A 51 -6.59 -12.52 16.59
N ALA A 52 -6.79 -11.59 15.67
CA ALA A 52 -6.05 -11.51 14.41
C ALA A 52 -4.55 -11.25 14.67
N LEU A 53 -4.20 -10.39 15.63
CA LEU A 53 -2.81 -10.20 16.06
C LEU A 53 -2.19 -11.50 16.57
N LYS A 54 -2.87 -12.23 17.46
CA LYS A 54 -2.39 -13.53 17.96
C LYS A 54 -2.18 -14.56 16.85
N LEU A 55 -3.10 -14.62 15.88
CA LEU A 55 -2.94 -15.47 14.70
C LEU A 55 -1.75 -15.04 13.84
N SER A 56 -1.52 -13.74 13.69
CA SER A 56 -0.36 -13.21 12.97
C SER A 56 0.97 -13.54 13.66
N ASP A 57 1.02 -13.55 15.01
CA ASP A 57 2.21 -13.95 15.76
C ASP A 57 2.54 -15.42 15.49
N PHE A 58 1.51 -16.28 15.53
CA PHE A 58 1.67 -17.69 15.19
C PHE A 58 2.16 -17.88 13.74
N LEU A 59 1.53 -17.21 12.78
CA LEU A 59 1.94 -17.27 11.38
C LEU A 59 3.40 -16.82 11.19
N LEU A 60 3.82 -15.71 11.81
CA LEU A 60 5.21 -15.24 11.75
C LEU A 60 6.21 -16.23 12.35
N SER A 61 5.78 -17.07 13.31
CA SER A 61 6.63 -18.10 13.91
C SER A 61 6.84 -19.33 13.03
N ILE A 62 5.89 -19.65 12.14
CA ILE A 62 5.93 -20.88 11.32
C ILE A 62 6.20 -20.62 9.83
N ASP A 63 5.96 -19.40 9.36
CA ASP A 63 6.06 -19.03 7.95
C ASP A 63 7.15 -17.96 7.75
N THR A 64 8.35 -18.44 7.47
CA THR A 64 9.54 -17.59 7.39
C THR A 64 9.75 -16.97 6.00
N THR A 65 8.88 -17.29 5.03
CA THR A 65 8.98 -16.81 3.66
C THR A 65 8.74 -15.30 3.56
N ASN A 66 9.34 -14.63 2.58
CA ASN A 66 9.10 -13.20 2.37
C ASN A 66 7.63 -12.90 2.04
N ILE A 67 6.94 -13.79 1.32
CA ILE A 67 5.51 -13.65 1.01
C ILE A 67 4.67 -13.76 2.29
N GLY A 68 4.94 -14.76 3.11
CA GLY A 68 4.26 -14.96 4.39
C GLY A 68 4.47 -13.80 5.37
N LYS A 69 5.72 -13.37 5.54
CA LYS A 69 6.08 -12.21 6.35
C LYS A 69 5.38 -10.95 5.85
N ARG A 70 5.42 -10.67 4.54
CA ARG A 70 4.73 -9.52 3.95
C ARG A 70 3.24 -9.55 4.26
N HIS A 71 2.60 -10.69 4.04
CA HIS A 71 1.18 -10.87 4.32
C HIS A 71 0.86 -10.57 5.79
N CYS A 72 1.62 -11.13 6.72
CA CYS A 72 1.39 -10.92 8.15
C CYS A 72 1.63 -9.47 8.58
N TYR A 73 2.78 -8.90 8.22
CA TYR A 73 3.12 -7.52 8.59
C TYR A 73 2.17 -6.49 7.97
N HIS A 74 1.71 -6.72 6.74
CA HIS A 74 0.68 -5.89 6.12
C HIS A 74 -0.62 -5.90 6.92
N HIS A 75 -1.13 -7.07 7.29
CA HIS A 75 -2.34 -7.19 8.09
C HIS A 75 -2.17 -6.61 9.50
N ARG A 76 -1.01 -6.79 10.13
CA ARG A 76 -0.67 -6.15 11.41
C ARG A 76 -0.70 -4.63 11.31
N SER A 77 -0.14 -4.06 10.24
CA SER A 77 -0.22 -2.62 9.96
C SER A 77 -1.67 -2.14 9.93
N MET A 78 -2.56 -2.86 9.23
CA MET A 78 -3.98 -2.52 9.17
C MET A 78 -4.67 -2.62 10.54
N ILE A 79 -4.34 -3.65 11.33
CA ILE A 79 -4.89 -3.80 12.68
C ILE A 79 -4.49 -2.63 13.56
N PHE A 80 -3.20 -2.31 13.64
CA PHE A 80 -2.72 -1.20 14.47
C PHE A 80 -3.27 0.15 14.00
N PHE A 81 -3.37 0.37 12.68
CA PHE A 81 -4.03 1.55 12.14
C PHE A 81 -5.50 1.66 12.59
N SER A 82 -6.25 0.56 12.49
CA SER A 82 -7.65 0.49 12.93
C SER A 82 -7.84 0.74 14.44
N LEU A 83 -6.83 0.39 15.25
CA LEU A 83 -6.81 0.64 16.69
C LEU A 83 -6.27 2.04 17.06
N GLY A 84 -5.82 2.83 16.09
CA GLY A 84 -5.26 4.18 16.32
C GLY A 84 -3.78 4.18 16.74
N HIS A 85 -3.10 3.04 16.65
CA HIS A 85 -1.70 2.86 17.04
C HIS A 85 -0.79 3.10 15.82
N MET A 86 -0.59 4.38 15.47
CA MET A 86 0.05 4.74 14.19
C MET A 86 1.53 4.34 14.10
N ASP A 87 2.29 4.41 15.20
CA ASP A 87 3.71 4.05 15.19
C ASP A 87 3.90 2.56 14.92
N GLU A 88 3.12 1.72 15.59
CA GLU A 88 3.11 0.28 15.35
C GLU A 88 2.59 -0.05 13.96
N ALA A 89 1.59 0.67 13.46
CA ALA A 89 1.11 0.53 12.09
C ALA A 89 2.25 0.76 11.10
N MET A 90 2.97 1.87 11.24
CA MET A 90 4.10 2.21 10.38
C MET A 90 5.27 1.22 10.49
N ALA A 91 5.63 0.78 11.70
CA ALA A 91 6.69 -0.20 11.89
C ALA A 91 6.36 -1.53 11.19
N ASN A 92 5.11 -1.98 11.27
CA ASN A 92 4.67 -3.19 10.57
C ASN A 92 4.58 -2.98 9.05
N ALA A 93 4.12 -1.81 8.58
CA ALA A 93 4.16 -1.47 7.16
C ALA A 93 5.60 -1.49 6.61
N GLU A 94 6.56 -0.95 7.37
CA GLU A 94 7.98 -0.98 7.03
C GLU A 94 8.50 -2.42 6.90
N HIS A 95 8.24 -3.27 7.90
CA HIS A 95 8.60 -4.69 7.83
C HIS A 95 7.99 -5.37 6.59
N ALA A 96 6.75 -5.06 6.23
CA ALA A 96 6.11 -5.60 5.04
C ALA A 96 6.83 -5.16 3.75
N VAL A 97 7.10 -3.86 3.57
CA VAL A 97 7.72 -3.37 2.32
C VAL A 97 9.20 -3.74 2.21
N LEU A 98 9.91 -3.95 3.32
CA LEU A 98 11.30 -4.40 3.30
C LEU A 98 11.47 -5.84 2.76
N THR A 99 10.39 -6.62 2.69
CA THR A 99 10.37 -7.92 1.98
C THR A 99 10.35 -7.81 0.46
N LEU A 100 10.13 -6.60 -0.09
CA LEU A 100 10.15 -6.33 -1.52
C LEU A 100 11.57 -5.98 -1.97
N GLN A 101 11.85 -6.15 -3.27
CA GLN A 101 13.09 -5.69 -3.87
C GLN A 101 13.30 -4.18 -3.64
N ALA A 102 14.56 -3.75 -3.57
CA ALA A 102 14.91 -2.38 -3.21
C ALA A 102 14.40 -1.32 -4.22
N ASN A 103 14.21 -1.71 -5.48
CA ASN A 103 13.66 -0.89 -6.55
C ASN A 103 12.14 -1.05 -6.72
N ASN A 104 11.46 -1.83 -5.89
CA ASN A 104 10.00 -1.97 -6.00
C ASN A 104 9.32 -0.63 -5.69
N PRO A 105 8.43 -0.11 -6.56
CA PRO A 105 7.79 1.20 -6.36
C PRO A 105 7.04 1.34 -5.04
N LEU A 106 6.34 0.30 -4.57
CA LEU A 106 5.61 0.36 -3.30
C LEU A 106 6.56 0.56 -2.11
N ARG A 107 7.72 -0.10 -2.14
CA ARG A 107 8.77 0.09 -1.13
C ARG A 107 9.31 1.51 -1.20
N LEU A 108 9.61 2.01 -2.39
CA LEU A 108 10.15 3.37 -2.56
C LEU A 108 9.17 4.45 -2.10
N ILE A 109 7.87 4.32 -2.44
CA ILE A 109 6.80 5.22 -1.99
C ILE A 109 6.65 5.19 -0.47
N PHE A 110 6.73 4.00 0.15
CA PHE A 110 6.69 3.92 1.60
C PHE A 110 7.88 4.63 2.24
N MET A 111 9.10 4.41 1.72
CA MET A 111 10.31 5.07 2.25
C MET A 111 10.21 6.59 2.10
N SER A 112 9.70 7.11 0.99
CA SER A 112 9.52 8.56 0.85
C SER A 112 8.52 9.11 1.85
N ALA A 113 7.37 8.47 2.04
CA ALA A 113 6.38 8.87 3.04
C ALA A 113 6.96 8.85 4.47
N LYS A 114 7.73 7.80 4.82
CA LYS A 114 8.44 7.71 6.10
C LYS A 114 9.39 8.90 6.30
N TYR A 115 10.24 9.21 5.33
CA TYR A 115 11.17 10.34 5.46
C TYR A 115 10.47 11.72 5.46
N LEU A 116 9.32 11.86 4.79
CA LEU A 116 8.50 13.08 4.90
C LEU A 116 7.95 13.25 6.32
N ARG A 117 7.52 12.17 6.97
CA ARG A 117 7.07 12.18 8.37
C ARG A 117 8.21 12.57 9.31
N GLU A 118 9.42 12.09 9.05
CA GLU A 118 10.64 12.41 9.80
C GLU A 118 11.21 13.80 9.48
N HIS A 119 10.53 14.59 8.63
CA HIS A 119 10.98 15.90 8.15
C HIS A 119 12.33 15.88 7.41
N ASN A 120 12.76 14.72 6.92
CA ASN A 120 13.96 14.54 6.11
C ASN A 120 13.63 14.66 4.62
N LYS A 121 13.57 15.91 4.15
CA LYS A 121 13.15 16.24 2.78
C LYS A 121 14.09 15.68 1.72
N ASP A 122 15.40 15.65 1.96
CA ASP A 122 16.39 15.18 0.99
C ASP A 122 16.23 13.68 0.73
N SER A 123 16.08 12.89 1.79
CA SER A 123 15.84 11.45 1.66
C SER A 123 14.48 11.18 1.03
N ALA A 124 13.44 11.92 1.42
CA ALA A 124 12.13 11.81 0.79
C ALA A 124 12.20 12.09 -0.73
N ALA A 125 12.85 13.18 -1.14
CA ALA A 125 13.03 13.55 -2.53
C ALA A 125 13.76 12.45 -3.32
N TYR A 126 14.86 11.92 -2.77
CA TYR A 126 15.60 10.81 -3.37
C TYR A 126 14.69 9.60 -3.67
N TYR A 127 13.87 9.17 -2.71
CA TYR A 127 12.98 8.02 -2.91
C TYR A 127 11.83 8.31 -3.87
N ILE A 128 11.32 9.55 -3.92
CA ILE A 128 10.29 9.94 -4.88
C ILE A 128 10.85 9.96 -6.30
N GLU A 129 12.00 10.58 -6.51
CA GLU A 129 12.68 10.63 -7.82
C GLU A 129 13.02 9.23 -8.30
N LYS A 130 13.52 8.36 -7.40
CA LYS A 130 13.80 6.97 -7.71
C LYS A 130 12.53 6.19 -8.09
N THR A 131 11.40 6.43 -7.42
CA THR A 131 10.11 5.83 -7.80
C THR A 131 9.76 6.20 -9.24
N ILE A 132 9.83 7.50 -9.57
CA ILE A 132 9.49 8.00 -10.90
C ILE A 132 10.41 7.38 -11.96
N ALA A 133 11.71 7.33 -11.71
CA ALA A 133 12.68 6.75 -12.65
C ALA A 133 12.43 5.25 -12.91
N VAL A 134 12.09 4.47 -11.86
CA VAL A 134 11.75 3.04 -12.02
C VAL A 134 10.46 2.89 -12.84
N CYS A 135 9.43 3.68 -12.53
CA CYS A 135 8.18 3.64 -13.28
C CYS A 135 8.38 4.06 -14.75
N ASP A 136 9.16 5.10 -15.01
CA ASP A 136 9.49 5.56 -16.37
C ASP A 136 10.21 4.49 -17.18
N SER A 137 11.22 3.83 -16.58
CA SER A 137 11.93 2.74 -17.23
C SER A 137 10.98 1.61 -17.62
N SER A 138 10.10 1.19 -16.69
CA SER A 138 9.15 0.11 -16.96
C SER A 138 8.13 0.50 -18.03
N LEU A 139 7.56 1.71 -17.96
CA LEU A 139 6.54 2.18 -18.90
C LEU A 139 7.07 2.38 -20.32
N ASN A 140 8.36 2.69 -20.47
CA ASN A 140 9.02 2.82 -21.77
C ASN A 140 9.30 1.47 -22.42
N GLU A 141 9.50 0.41 -21.64
CA GLU A 141 9.69 -0.95 -22.16
C GLU A 141 8.36 -1.58 -22.57
N GLU A 142 7.40 -1.62 -21.64
CA GLU A 142 6.05 -2.13 -21.86
C GLU A 142 5.08 -1.40 -20.92
N TYR A 143 3.95 -0.96 -21.47
CA TYR A 143 2.94 -0.28 -20.66
C TYR A 143 2.44 -1.20 -19.54
N ASN A 144 2.63 -0.76 -18.31
CA ASN A 144 2.18 -1.42 -17.10
C ASN A 144 1.36 -0.44 -16.26
N GLU A 145 0.07 -0.72 -16.13
CA GLU A 145 -0.88 0.16 -15.44
C GLU A 145 -0.55 0.36 -13.94
N ASP A 146 -0.04 -0.67 -13.26
CA ASP A 146 0.39 -0.54 -11.86
C ASP A 146 1.57 0.44 -11.72
N MET A 147 2.50 0.42 -12.67
CA MET A 147 3.61 1.38 -12.70
C MET A 147 3.12 2.80 -12.95
N ALA A 148 2.12 2.97 -13.81
CA ALA A 148 1.48 4.26 -14.07
C ALA A 148 0.82 4.83 -12.81
N ILE A 149 0.06 4.01 -12.07
CA ILE A 149 -0.59 4.39 -10.80
C ILE A 149 0.45 4.76 -9.74
N ASN A 150 1.51 3.97 -9.59
CA ASN A 150 2.61 4.29 -8.66
C ASN A 150 3.29 5.61 -9.01
N LYS A 151 3.49 5.90 -10.30
CA LYS A 151 4.02 7.18 -10.76
C LYS A 151 3.08 8.35 -10.46
N ILE A 152 1.76 8.19 -10.59
CA ILE A 152 0.78 9.22 -10.18
C ILE A 152 0.94 9.56 -8.69
N LYS A 153 1.04 8.55 -7.81
CA LYS A 153 1.27 8.76 -6.37
C LYS A 153 2.61 9.47 -6.11
N ALA A 154 3.68 9.10 -6.83
CA ALA A 154 4.98 9.76 -6.69
C ALA A 154 4.95 11.24 -7.12
N ILE A 155 4.32 11.55 -8.26
CA ILE A 155 4.11 12.93 -8.72
C ILE A 155 3.25 13.70 -7.72
N TYR A 156 2.21 13.08 -7.16
CA TYR A 156 1.37 13.71 -6.15
C TYR A 156 2.17 14.11 -4.90
N LEU A 157 3.09 13.25 -4.44
CA LEU A 157 3.95 13.52 -3.29
C LEU A 157 5.03 14.58 -3.57
N ARG A 158 5.49 14.72 -4.82
CA ARG A 158 6.53 15.69 -5.21
C ARG A 158 5.97 17.05 -5.62
N ASP A 159 4.99 17.01 -6.52
CA ASP A 159 4.54 18.16 -7.31
C ASP A 159 3.07 18.52 -7.02
N GLY A 160 2.40 17.73 -6.20
CA GLY A 160 1.02 17.92 -5.79
C GLY A 160 -0.02 17.46 -6.81
N GLU A 161 -1.28 17.62 -6.39
CA GLU A 161 -2.47 17.16 -7.10
C GLU A 161 -2.54 17.59 -8.57
N LYS A 162 -2.34 18.87 -8.85
CA LYS A 162 -2.50 19.42 -10.21
C LYS A 162 -1.60 18.70 -11.22
N LYS A 163 -0.35 18.43 -10.85
CA LYS A 163 0.62 17.76 -11.72
C LYS A 163 0.31 16.27 -11.86
N ALA A 164 -0.13 15.63 -10.78
CA ALA A 164 -0.57 14.23 -10.81
C ALA A 164 -1.80 14.04 -11.72
N LYS A 165 -2.78 14.97 -11.67
CA LYS A 165 -3.97 14.94 -12.52
C LYS A 165 -3.65 15.15 -14.00
N ILE A 166 -2.76 16.10 -14.32
CA ILE A 166 -2.28 16.30 -15.70
C ILE A 166 -1.69 15.00 -16.26
N TYR A 167 -0.83 14.33 -15.48
CA TYR A 167 -0.24 13.07 -15.90
C TYR A 167 -1.28 11.95 -16.09
N LEU A 168 -2.29 11.85 -15.23
CA LEU A 168 -3.41 10.91 -15.41
C LEU A 168 -4.17 11.18 -16.72
N SER A 169 -4.48 12.44 -17.03
CA SER A 169 -5.17 12.80 -18.27
C SER A 169 -4.32 12.50 -19.52
N GLU A 170 -3.00 12.67 -19.45
CA GLU A 170 -2.08 12.27 -20.52
C GLU A 170 -2.10 10.76 -20.74
N LEU A 171 -2.02 9.97 -19.65
CA LEU A 171 -2.09 8.51 -19.68
C LEU A 171 -3.39 8.01 -20.31
N LEU A 172 -4.54 8.56 -19.94
CA LEU A 172 -5.84 8.14 -20.48
C LEU A 172 -5.97 8.36 -21.99
N ARG A 173 -5.27 9.37 -22.53
CA ARG A 173 -5.26 9.67 -23.96
C ARG A 173 -4.43 8.66 -24.75
N THR A 174 -3.32 8.19 -24.19
CA THR A 174 -2.41 7.26 -24.88
C THR A 174 -2.68 5.79 -24.54
N HIS A 175 -3.27 5.52 -23.38
CA HIS A 175 -3.59 4.19 -22.86
C HIS A 175 -5.00 4.20 -22.23
N PRO A 176 -6.07 4.18 -23.03
CA PRO A 176 -7.44 4.13 -22.51
C PRO A 176 -7.63 2.88 -21.64
N SER A 177 -7.99 3.08 -20.37
CA SER A 177 -8.20 2.01 -19.41
C SER A 177 -9.48 2.26 -18.61
N PRO A 178 -10.34 1.24 -18.42
CA PRO A 178 -11.48 1.34 -17.53
C PRO A 178 -11.07 1.70 -16.10
N LEU A 179 -9.94 1.18 -15.61
CA LEU A 179 -9.46 1.44 -14.25
C LEU A 179 -8.99 2.90 -14.11
N LEU A 180 -8.16 3.37 -15.03
CA LEU A 180 -7.70 4.77 -15.01
C LEU A 180 -8.85 5.74 -15.23
N LYS A 181 -9.89 5.35 -15.99
CA LYS A 181 -11.07 6.17 -16.19
C LYS A 181 -11.88 6.31 -14.91
N LEU A 182 -12.11 5.20 -14.20
CA LEU A 182 -12.72 5.24 -12.87
C LEU A 182 -11.90 6.12 -11.91
N PHE A 183 -10.58 6.00 -11.97
CA PHE A 183 -9.66 6.80 -11.17
C PHE A 183 -9.74 8.30 -11.48
N ASP A 184 -10.01 8.65 -12.74
CA ASP A 184 -10.20 10.03 -13.20
C ASP A 184 -11.56 10.60 -12.78
N GLU A 185 -12.63 9.78 -12.86
CA GLU A 185 -13.99 10.10 -12.41
C GLU A 185 -14.05 10.30 -10.89
N ASP A 186 -13.37 9.45 -10.12
CA ASP A 186 -13.31 9.49 -8.65
C ASP A 186 -12.07 10.24 -8.11
N TRP A 187 -11.48 11.13 -8.93
CA TRP A 187 -10.21 11.79 -8.58
C TRP A 187 -10.27 12.55 -7.25
N ASP A 188 -11.33 13.31 -7.01
CA ASP A 188 -11.49 14.08 -5.77
C ASP A 188 -11.55 13.17 -4.54
N GLU A 189 -12.18 12.01 -4.67
CA GLU A 189 -12.21 11.00 -3.60
C GLU A 189 -10.83 10.39 -3.37
N TRP A 190 -10.10 10.09 -4.44
CA TRP A 190 -8.71 9.65 -4.32
C TRP A 190 -7.84 10.69 -3.62
N VAL A 191 -7.90 11.96 -4.04
CA VAL A 191 -7.18 13.06 -3.40
C VAL A 191 -7.55 13.20 -1.93
N ARG A 192 -8.85 13.14 -1.60
CA ARG A 192 -9.34 13.21 -0.22
C ARG A 192 -8.76 12.08 0.63
N MET A 193 -8.79 10.84 0.13
CA MET A 193 -8.22 9.68 0.82
C MET A 193 -6.71 9.82 1.06
N ASN A 194 -5.97 10.28 0.04
CA ASN A 194 -4.53 10.51 0.15
C ASN A 194 -4.21 11.62 1.15
N ASN A 195 -4.95 12.72 1.14
CA ASN A 195 -4.79 13.79 2.13
C ASN A 195 -5.12 13.34 3.56
N GLU A 196 -6.17 12.53 3.75
CA GLU A 196 -6.49 11.93 5.05
C GLU A 196 -5.37 11.01 5.53
N GLU A 197 -4.83 10.15 4.66
CA GLU A 197 -3.69 9.28 4.96
C GLU A 197 -2.45 10.08 5.39
N LEU A 198 -2.06 11.09 4.60
CA LEU A 198 -0.92 11.95 4.91
C LEU A 198 -1.11 12.69 6.24
N LYS A 199 -2.33 13.18 6.50
CA LYS A 199 -2.68 13.84 7.76
C LYS A 199 -2.53 12.89 8.95
N LEU A 200 -3.01 11.65 8.82
CA LEU A 200 -2.89 10.63 9.88
C LEU A 200 -1.43 10.26 10.17
N MET A 201 -0.55 10.35 9.16
CA MET A 201 0.88 10.12 9.29
C MET A 201 1.67 11.38 9.70
N ASN A 202 1.01 12.52 9.93
CA ASN A 202 1.65 13.83 10.17
C ASN A 202 2.61 14.27 9.05
N ILE A 203 2.32 13.90 7.81
CA ILE A 203 3.13 14.24 6.63
C ILE A 203 2.65 15.56 6.00
N LYS A 204 3.60 16.40 5.61
CA LYS A 204 3.38 17.56 4.73
C LYS A 204 4.07 17.31 3.38
N ILE A 205 3.35 17.56 2.28
CA ILE A 205 3.87 17.44 0.91
C ILE A 205 5.00 18.45 0.70
N LEU A 206 5.98 18.09 -0.14
CA LEU A 206 7.04 18.98 -0.59
C LEU A 206 6.39 20.10 -1.43
N ARG A 207 6.28 21.29 -0.88
CA ARG A 207 5.89 22.51 -1.58
C ARG A 207 6.91 23.60 -1.28
#